data_AF-A0A4V1UVV7-F1
#
_entry.id   AF-A0A4V1UVV7-F1
#
_cell.length_a   1.000
_cell.length_b   1.000
_cell.length_c   1.000
_cell.angle_alpha   90.00
_cell.angle_beta   90.00
_cell.angle_gamma   90.00
#
_symmetry.space_group_name_H-M   'P 1'
#
loop_
_entity.id
_entity.type
_entity.pdbx_description
1 polymer ?
#
loop_
_entity_poly.entity_id
_entity_poly.type
_entity_poly.pdbx_seq_one_letter_code
_entity_poly.pdbx_strand_id
1 'polypeptide(L)'
;EGNTGVKTIKASLQLSKKSETDLIVNFATKSGTAKADNDFESKSGTLTFPKGSTKIDVFFNLKSDKTFEPDETFTVTFSKVTVPFKGSNTLTVTIANDDADPNPTPTPSANQS
;
A
#
# COMPACT_ATOMS: atom_id res chain seq x y z
N GLU A 1 -7.61 -10.04 7.04
CA GLU A 1 -6.16 -10.26 6.90
C GLU A 1 -5.72 -11.56 7.59
N GLY A 2 -5.09 -12.49 6.88
CA GLY A 2 -4.96 -13.89 7.32
C GLY A 2 -3.61 -14.28 7.90
N ASN A 3 -3.68 -14.90 9.08
CA ASN A 3 -2.63 -15.57 9.86
C ASN A 3 -1.60 -14.66 10.55
N THR A 4 -1.87 -14.36 11.83
CA THR A 4 -0.92 -14.12 12.96
C THR A 4 0.56 -13.99 12.58
N GLY A 5 0.87 -12.96 11.80
CA GLY A 5 2.16 -12.76 11.19
C GLY A 5 2.17 -11.40 10.53
N VAL A 6 3.29 -10.70 10.63
CA VAL A 6 3.47 -9.40 9.98
C VAL A 6 3.31 -9.61 8.47
N LYS A 7 2.22 -9.11 7.88
CA LYS A 7 2.06 -9.05 6.43
C LYS A 7 2.81 -7.85 5.91
N THR A 8 3.61 -8.03 4.85
CA THR A 8 4.27 -6.91 4.18
C THR A 8 3.62 -6.61 2.84
N ILE A 9 3.27 -5.36 2.60
CA ILE A 9 2.80 -4.87 1.30
C ILE A 9 3.90 -4.07 0.60
N LYS A 10 3.97 -4.21 -0.73
CA LYS A 10 4.97 -3.55 -1.57
C LYS A 10 4.33 -2.43 -2.38
N ALA A 11 4.86 -1.22 -2.27
CA ALA A 11 4.55 -0.13 -3.18
C ALA A 11 5.76 0.13 -4.11
N SER A 12 5.50 0.23 -5.41
CA SER A 12 6.53 0.47 -6.43
C SER A 12 6.38 1.85 -7.03
N LEU A 13 7.45 2.65 -6.99
CA LEU A 13 7.50 3.94 -7.70
C LEU A 13 8.30 3.77 -9.00
N GLN A 14 7.76 4.32 -10.09
CA GLN A 14 8.32 4.17 -11.44
C GLN A 14 8.69 5.53 -12.05
N LEU A 15 9.93 5.64 -12.53
CA LEU A 15 10.42 6.77 -13.31
C LEU A 15 10.04 6.61 -14.78
N SER A 16 9.84 7.74 -15.47
CA SER A 16 9.57 7.79 -16.91
C SER A 16 10.78 7.42 -17.77
N LYS A 17 11.99 7.60 -17.23
CA LYS A 17 13.28 7.29 -17.85
C LYS A 17 14.27 6.81 -16.80
N LYS A 18 15.36 6.18 -17.25
CA LYS A 18 16.47 5.83 -16.35
C LYS A 18 17.03 7.09 -15.71
N SER A 19 17.42 6.99 -14.44
CA SER A 19 18.17 8.07 -13.81
C SER A 19 19.63 8.06 -14.28
N GLU A 20 20.20 9.23 -14.56
CA GLU A 20 21.61 9.38 -14.92
C GLU A 20 22.55 9.43 -13.71
N THR A 21 21.98 9.72 -12.53
CA THR A 21 22.64 9.78 -11.23
C THR A 21 21.82 9.04 -10.18
N ASP A 22 22.33 8.90 -8.96
CA ASP A 22 21.48 8.52 -7.84
C ASP A 22 20.46 9.64 -7.58
N LEU A 23 19.23 9.27 -7.24
CA LEU A 23 18.17 10.22 -6.89
C LEU A 23 17.66 9.92 -5.50
N ILE A 24 17.58 10.96 -4.68
CA ILE A 24 17.04 10.87 -3.33
C ILE A 24 15.60 11.37 -3.36
N VAL A 25 14.68 10.52 -2.94
CA VAL A 25 13.24 10.81 -2.84
C VAL A 25 12.81 10.62 -1.41
N ASN A 26 12.09 11.60 -0.85
CA ASN A 26 11.47 11.44 0.45
C ASN A 26 10.11 10.75 0.28
N PHE A 27 9.72 9.92 1.23
CA PHE A 27 8.37 9.35 1.27
C PHE A 27 7.76 9.44 2.67
N ALA A 28 6.43 9.48 2.73
CA ALA A 28 5.68 9.35 3.97
C ALA A 28 4.33 8.67 3.71
N THR A 29 3.88 7.83 4.64
CA THR A 29 2.53 7.28 4.65
C THR A 29 1.52 8.27 5.22
N LYS A 30 0.29 8.22 4.72
CA LYS A 30 -0.86 8.95 5.28
C LYS A 30 -2.08 8.03 5.31
N SER A 31 -2.74 7.98 6.45
CA SER A 31 -3.97 7.21 6.68
C SER A 31 -5.08 7.58 5.70
N GLY A 32 -5.86 6.59 5.28
CA GLY A 32 -7.11 6.75 4.55
C GLY A 32 -8.26 6.18 5.38
N THR A 33 -8.92 5.14 4.86
CA THR A 33 -9.80 4.28 5.69
C THR A 33 -8.95 3.51 6.69
N ALA A 34 -7.87 2.89 6.23
CA ALA A 34 -6.83 2.30 7.09
C ALA A 34 -6.15 3.39 7.92
N LYS A 35 -6.06 3.16 9.23
CA LYS A 35 -5.45 3.98 10.26
C LYS A 35 -4.06 3.49 10.61
N ALA A 36 -3.13 4.43 10.63
CA ALA A 36 -1.81 4.23 11.19
C ALA A 36 -1.92 3.66 12.61
N ASP A 37 -1.05 2.72 12.89
CA ASP A 37 -0.91 1.98 14.14
C ASP A 37 -2.03 1.01 14.52
N ASN A 38 -3.19 1.06 13.83
CA ASN A 38 -4.22 0.01 13.88
C ASN A 38 -3.97 -1.03 12.78
N ASP A 39 -3.91 -0.58 11.52
CA ASP A 39 -3.96 -1.45 10.33
C ASP A 39 -2.60 -1.52 9.61
N PHE A 40 -1.75 -0.50 9.81
CA PHE A 40 -0.39 -0.48 9.27
C PHE A 40 0.58 0.32 10.14
N GLU A 41 1.86 0.00 10.06
CA GLU A 41 2.90 0.81 10.69
C GLU A 41 3.17 2.06 9.85
N SER A 42 2.96 3.24 10.44
CA SER A 42 3.30 4.49 9.78
C SER A 42 4.80 4.55 9.47
N LYS A 43 5.14 5.02 8.27
CA LYS A 43 6.53 5.01 7.80
C LYS A 43 6.83 6.25 6.98
N SER A 44 7.96 6.86 7.24
CA SER A 44 8.53 7.92 6.41
C SER A 44 10.05 7.76 6.34
N GLY A 45 10.67 8.39 5.34
CA GLY A 45 12.11 8.34 5.18
C GLY A 45 12.58 8.77 3.81
N THR A 46 13.81 8.37 3.50
CA THR A 46 14.45 8.64 2.22
C THR A 46 14.66 7.32 1.46
N LEU A 47 14.50 7.39 0.15
CA LEU A 47 14.74 6.30 -0.79
C LEU A 47 15.74 6.79 -1.83
N THR A 48 16.71 5.94 -2.17
CA THR A 48 17.68 6.22 -3.23
C THR A 48 17.34 5.39 -4.45
N PHE A 49 16.93 6.01 -5.55
CA PHE A 49 16.98 5.37 -6.86
C PHE A 49 18.43 5.32 -7.30
N PRO A 50 19.03 4.12 -7.46
CA PRO A 50 20.36 4.03 -8.02
C PRO A 50 20.39 4.55 -9.45
N LYS A 51 21.54 5.09 -9.86
CA LYS A 51 21.83 5.38 -11.26
C LYS A 51 21.45 4.19 -12.15
N GLY A 52 20.78 4.48 -13.27
CA GLY A 52 20.34 3.49 -14.25
C GLY A 52 19.01 2.80 -13.92
N SER A 53 18.50 2.93 -12.70
CA SER A 53 17.21 2.36 -12.32
C SER A 53 16.04 3.23 -12.78
N THR A 54 14.91 2.56 -13.01
CA THR A 54 13.62 3.20 -13.26
C THR A 54 12.58 2.84 -12.21
N LYS A 55 12.90 1.91 -11.30
CA LYS A 55 11.97 1.38 -10.31
C LYS A 55 12.63 1.32 -8.94
N ILE A 56 11.86 1.66 -7.92
CA ILE A 56 12.19 1.37 -6.53
C ILE A 56 10.97 0.75 -5.86
N ASP A 57 11.22 -0.16 -4.93
CA ASP A 57 10.21 -0.80 -4.11
C ASP A 57 10.38 -0.34 -2.66
N VAL A 58 9.25 -0.06 -2.00
CA VAL A 58 9.17 0.20 -0.57
C VAL A 58 8.17 -0.77 0.05
N PHE A 59 8.54 -1.29 1.22
CA PHE A 59 7.74 -2.28 1.96
C PHE A 59 7.18 -1.65 3.23
N PHE A 60 5.91 -1.96 3.51
CA PHE A 60 5.17 -1.53 4.69
C PHE A 60 4.66 -2.77 5.43
N ASN A 61 4.77 -2.74 6.75
CA ASN A 61 4.21 -3.75 7.62
C ASN A 61 2.74 -3.42 7.87
N LEU A 62 1.88 -4.42 7.67
CA LEU A 62 0.48 -4.39 8.04
C LEU A 62 0.33 -4.99 9.43
N LYS A 63 -0.58 -4.41 10.20
CA LYS A 63 -0.99 -4.90 11.51
C LYS A 63 -2.35 -5.53 11.29
N SER A 64 -2.43 -6.82 11.56
CA SER A 64 -3.61 -7.62 11.29
C SER A 64 -4.15 -8.20 12.58
N ASP A 65 -5.47 -8.13 12.73
CA ASP A 65 -6.22 -8.91 13.71
C ASP A 65 -7.16 -9.92 13.01
N LYS A 66 -8.15 -10.45 13.72
CA LYS A 66 -9.14 -11.43 13.18
C LYS A 66 -10.55 -10.83 13.07
N THR A 67 -10.65 -9.52 13.18
CA THR A 67 -11.91 -8.79 13.12
C THR A 67 -12.24 -8.58 11.65
N PHE A 68 -13.49 -8.86 11.27
CA PHE A 68 -13.92 -8.53 9.92
C PHE A 68 -13.94 -7.01 9.72
N GLU A 69 -13.21 -6.55 8.71
CA GLU A 69 -13.16 -5.16 8.26
C GLU A 69 -13.35 -5.13 6.74
N PRO A 70 -14.01 -4.12 6.15
CA PRO A 70 -14.04 -3.97 4.70
C PRO A 70 -12.62 -3.65 4.15
N ASP A 71 -12.41 -3.77 2.84
CA ASP A 71 -11.15 -3.34 2.22
C ASP A 71 -10.80 -1.90 2.61
N GLU A 72 -9.57 -1.72 3.09
CA GLU A 72 -9.09 -0.44 3.57
C GLU A 72 -7.94 0.12 2.73
N THR A 73 -7.70 1.43 2.82
CA THR A 73 -6.65 2.09 2.05
C THR A 73 -5.86 3.08 2.87
N PHE A 74 -4.57 3.18 2.58
CA PHE A 74 -3.72 4.30 2.95
C PHE A 74 -2.94 4.80 1.72
N THR A 75 -2.25 5.92 1.86
CA THR A 75 -1.49 6.53 0.77
C THR A 75 -0.02 6.67 1.12
N VAL A 76 0.84 6.60 0.11
CA VAL A 76 2.27 6.88 0.20
C VAL A 76 2.57 8.07 -0.70
N THR A 77 3.01 9.18 -0.11
CA THR A 77 3.37 10.40 -0.86
C THR A 77 4.87 10.52 -0.99
N PHE A 78 5.35 10.73 -2.21
CA PHE A 78 6.73 10.96 -2.57
C PHE A 78 6.98 12.46 -2.80
N SER A 79 8.03 13.00 -2.18
CA SER A 79 8.36 14.43 -2.19
C SER A 79 9.86 14.69 -2.41
N LYS A 80 10.21 15.96 -2.65
CA LYS A 80 11.57 16.42 -2.94
C LYS A 80 12.19 15.77 -4.19
N VAL A 81 11.40 15.74 -5.27
CA VAL A 81 11.72 14.94 -6.46
C VAL A 81 12.25 15.86 -7.54
N THR A 82 13.52 15.68 -7.89
CA THR A 82 14.21 16.47 -8.92
C THR A 82 14.01 15.92 -10.33
N VAL A 83 13.15 14.91 -10.53
CA VAL A 83 12.99 14.20 -11.82
C VAL A 83 11.53 13.95 -12.20
N PRO A 84 11.23 13.80 -13.51
CA PRO A 84 9.90 13.49 -13.99
C PRO A 84 9.50 12.02 -13.70
N PHE A 85 8.44 11.84 -12.90
CA PHE A 85 7.82 10.54 -12.65
C PHE A 85 6.99 10.02 -13.82
N LYS A 86 6.78 8.70 -13.84
CA LYS A 86 5.69 8.10 -14.61
C LYS A 86 4.48 7.94 -13.71
N GLY A 87 3.49 8.82 -13.84
CA GLY A 87 2.25 8.78 -13.05
C GLY A 87 2.24 9.77 -11.88
N SER A 88 1.54 9.40 -10.80
CA SER A 88 1.37 10.23 -9.61
C SER A 88 2.56 10.10 -8.64
N ASN A 89 2.88 11.17 -7.93
CA ASN A 89 3.79 11.13 -6.77
C ASN A 89 3.09 10.60 -5.51
N THR A 90 1.85 10.14 -5.62
CA THR A 90 1.11 9.49 -4.55
C THR A 90 0.67 8.12 -5.03
N LEU A 91 0.93 7.09 -4.22
CA LEU A 91 0.47 5.72 -4.45
C LEU A 91 -0.59 5.38 -3.41
N THR A 92 -1.72 4.84 -3.85
CA THR A 92 -2.72 4.24 -2.96
C THR A 92 -2.37 2.79 -2.72
N VAL A 93 -2.38 2.37 -1.46
CA VAL A 93 -2.15 1.01 -1.02
C VAL A 93 -3.45 0.48 -0.44
N THR A 94 -3.91 -0.67 -0.93
CA THR A 94 -5.12 -1.35 -0.46
C THR A 94 -4.73 -2.51 0.45
N ILE A 95 -5.35 -2.57 1.62
CA ILE A 95 -5.37 -3.69 2.54
C ILE A 95 -6.65 -4.46 2.25
N ALA A 96 -6.50 -5.64 1.64
CA ALA A 96 -7.65 -6.47 1.27
C ALA A 96 -8.16 -7.23 2.50
N ASN A 97 -9.47 -7.21 2.71
CA ASN A 97 -10.10 -8.07 3.67
C ASN A 97 -9.96 -9.53 3.25
N ASP A 98 -9.64 -10.40 4.20
CA ASP A 98 -9.67 -11.85 3.98
C ASP A 98 -10.32 -12.60 5.17
N ASP A 99 -10.94 -11.85 6.10
CA ASP A 99 -11.73 -12.39 7.20
C ASP A 99 -13.15 -12.72 6.73
N ALA A 100 -13.73 -13.75 7.33
CA ALA A 100 -15.09 -14.18 7.00
C ALA A 100 -16.11 -13.12 7.44
N ASP A 101 -17.02 -12.76 6.54
CA ASP A 101 -18.15 -11.89 6.85
C ASP A 101 -18.99 -12.52 7.98
N PRO A 102 -19.13 -11.87 9.16
CA PRO A 102 -19.93 -12.41 10.25
C PRO A 102 -21.43 -12.35 9.96
N ASN A 103 -21.87 -11.63 8.92
CA ASN A 103 -23.25 -11.56 8.47
C ASN A 103 -23.34 -11.79 6.95
N PRO A 104 -23.04 -13.01 6.47
CA PRO A 104 -23.15 -13.31 5.06
C PRO A 104 -24.60 -13.09 4.65
N THR A 105 -24.82 -12.24 3.64
CA THR A 105 -26.18 -12.08 3.10
C THR A 105 -26.63 -13.46 2.64
N PRO A 106 -27.78 -14.00 3.11
CA PRO A 106 -28.23 -15.30 2.67
C PRO A 106 -28.41 -15.22 1.15
N THR A 107 -27.69 -16.07 0.43
CA THR A 107 -27.86 -16.21 -1.02
C THR A 107 -29.35 -16.47 -1.26
N PRO A 108 -30.04 -15.71 -2.15
CA PRO A 108 -31.41 -16.06 -2.48
C PRO A 108 -31.39 -17.48 -3.03
N SER A 109 -31.93 -18.41 -2.24
CA SER A 109 -32.12 -19.80 -2.65
C SER A 109 -32.92 -19.74 -3.95
N ALA A 110 -32.34 -20.24 -5.04
CA ALA A 110 -33.09 -20.48 -6.27
C ALA A 110 -34.25 -21.41 -5.88
N ASN A 111 -35.44 -20.83 -5.73
CA ASN A 111 -36.64 -21.60 -5.53
C ASN A 111 -36.88 -22.32 -6.85
N GLN A 112 -36.65 -23.63 -6.86
CA GLN A 112 -37.07 -24.48 -7.96
C GLN A 112 -38.58 -24.38 -8.10
N SER A 113 -39.05 -24.09 -9.30
CA SER A 113 -40.39 -24.43 -9.79
C SER A 113 -40.31 -24.59 -11.29
#